data_AF-A0A6P6L8W0-F1
#
_entry.id   AF-A0A6P6L8W0-F1
#
_cell.length_a   1.000
_cell.length_b   1.000
_cell.length_c   1.000
_cell.angle_alpha   90.00
_cell.angle_beta   90.00
_cell.angle_gamma   90.00
#
_symmetry.space_group_name_H-M   'P 1'
#
loop_
_entity.id
_entity.type
_entity.pdbx_description
1 polymer ?
#
loop_
_entity_poly.entity_id
_entity_poly.type
_entity_poly.pdbx_seq_one_letter_code
_entity_poly.pdbx_strand_id
1 'polypeptide(L)'
;MSDDNSSVQLCEDISRKSLQLNQHLEKMTEQMENVSVKLSWMAYDMVVLRTSPDLAESFKRLENEFLKCKAVICGPTDGQDQKCQPATERT
;
A
#
# COMPACT_ATOMS: atom_id res chain seq x y z
N MET A 1 58.91 27.48 3.39
CA MET A 1 57.89 27.91 4.36
C MET A 1 56.49 28.07 3.75
N SER A 2 56.30 28.00 2.41
CA SER A 2 54.96 28.16 1.79
C SER A 2 54.18 26.86 1.57
N ASP A 3 54.86 25.71 1.53
CA ASP A 3 54.22 24.43 1.20
C ASP A 3 53.37 23.88 2.36
N ASP A 4 53.75 24.16 3.61
CA ASP A 4 53.00 23.76 4.81
C ASP A 4 51.64 24.47 4.91
N ASN A 5 51.57 25.74 4.53
CA ASN A 5 50.32 26.51 4.57
C ASN A 5 49.31 26.01 3.52
N SER A 6 49.79 25.52 2.37
CA SER A 6 48.96 24.93 1.32
C SER A 6 48.37 23.57 1.73
N SER A 7 49.16 22.74 2.42
CA SER A 7 48.74 21.42 2.90
C SER A 7 47.64 21.51 3.96
N VAL A 8 47.77 22.45 4.90
CA VAL A 8 46.77 22.68 5.96
C VAL A 8 45.43 23.13 5.36
N GLN A 9 45.46 24.07 4.41
CA GLN A 9 44.24 24.55 3.74
C GLN A 9 43.52 23.45 2.96
N LEU A 10 44.26 22.56 2.28
CA LEU A 10 43.68 21.41 1.59
C LEU A 10 43.02 20.43 2.57
N CYS A 11 43.64 20.18 3.72
CA CYS A 11 43.09 19.30 4.76
C CYS A 11 41.77 19.84 5.33
N GLU A 12 41.69 21.16 5.58
CA GLU A 12 40.48 21.83 6.02
C GLU A 12 39.35 21.76 4.98
N ASP A 13 39.67 21.94 3.70
CA ASP A 13 38.70 21.86 2.62
C ASP A 13 38.15 20.43 2.43
N ILE A 14 39.01 19.41 2.55
CA ILE A 14 38.59 17.99 2.55
C ILE A 14 37.67 17.72 3.75
N SER A 15 38.05 18.20 4.93
CA SER A 15 37.25 18.04 6.15
C SER A 15 35.87 18.68 6.03
N ARG A 16 35.80 19.90 5.44
CA ARG A 16 34.54 20.59 5.18
C ARG A 16 33.65 19.82 4.21
N LYS A 17 34.22 19.31 3.11
CA LYS A 17 33.48 18.50 2.12
C LYS A 17 32.98 17.19 2.72
N SER A 18 33.78 16.53 3.55
CA SER A 18 33.38 15.31 4.25
C SER A 18 32.22 15.58 5.21
N LEU A 19 32.26 16.67 5.97
CA LEU A 19 31.17 17.06 6.87
C LEU A 19 29.87 17.33 6.10
N GLN A 20 29.94 18.07 4.99
CA GLN A 20 28.78 18.34 4.14
C GLN A 20 28.18 17.06 3.54
N LEU A 21 29.03 16.14 3.10
CA LEU A 21 28.59 14.84 2.59
C LEU A 21 27.86 14.04 3.67
N ASN A 22 28.42 13.97 4.88
CA ASN A 22 27.80 13.25 6.00
C ASN A 22 26.42 13.82 6.34
N GLN A 23 26.30 15.15 6.44
CA GLN A 23 25.01 15.81 6.68
C GLN A 23 23.98 15.50 5.58
N HIS A 24 24.43 15.44 4.32
CA HIS A 24 23.55 15.08 3.22
C HIS A 24 23.08 13.62 3.31
N LEU A 25 23.99 12.70 3.64
CA LEU A 25 23.65 11.29 3.81
C LEU A 25 22.68 11.07 4.97
N GLU A 26 22.92 11.70 6.12
CA GLU A 26 21.99 11.65 7.26
C GLU A 26 20.59 12.11 6.87
N LYS A 27 20.48 13.24 6.16
CA LYS A 27 19.21 13.77 5.68
C LYS A 27 18.52 12.81 4.69
N MET A 28 19.26 12.23 3.75
CA MET A 28 18.71 11.25 2.81
C MET A 28 18.20 10.01 3.53
N THR A 29 18.93 9.52 4.52
CA THR A 29 18.55 8.38 5.34
C THR A 29 17.27 8.67 6.12
N GLU A 30 17.17 9.83 6.78
CA GLU A 30 15.96 10.25 7.50
C GLU A 30 14.75 10.37 6.56
N GLN A 31 14.94 10.94 5.36
CA GLN A 31 13.87 11.03 4.36
C GLN A 31 13.40 9.65 3.90
N MET A 32 14.33 8.73 3.65
CA MET A 32 14.02 7.35 3.26
C MET A 32 13.27 6.61 4.37
N GLU A 33 13.69 6.76 5.62
CA GLU A 33 13.01 6.19 6.79
C GLU A 33 11.56 6.71 6.92
N ASN A 34 11.37 8.02 6.77
CA ASN A 34 10.05 8.64 6.82
C ASN A 34 9.12 8.09 5.73
N VAL A 35 9.61 7.97 4.50
CA VAL A 35 8.85 7.37 3.39
C VAL A 35 8.53 5.90 3.69
N SER A 36 9.49 5.14 4.20
CA SER A 36 9.31 3.73 4.56
C SER A 36 8.16 3.56 5.58
N VAL A 37 8.22 4.31 6.68
CA VAL A 37 7.18 4.28 7.74
C VAL A 37 5.81 4.65 7.18
N LYS A 38 5.72 5.71 6.37
CA LYS A 38 4.45 6.13 5.75
C LYS A 38 3.88 5.06 4.84
N LEU A 39 4.70 4.47 3.96
CA LEU A 39 4.25 3.42 3.05
C LEU A 39 3.78 2.18 3.83
N SER A 40 4.48 1.80 4.90
CA SER A 40 4.05 0.70 5.77
C SER A 40 2.70 0.96 6.42
N TRP A 41 2.46 2.16 6.95
CA TRP A 41 1.16 2.53 7.53
C TRP A 41 0.05 2.56 6.48
N MET A 42 0.31 3.14 5.31
CA MET A 42 -0.67 3.15 4.22
C MET A 42 -1.02 1.74 3.75
N ALA A 43 -0.03 0.84 3.66
CA ALA A 43 -0.27 -0.56 3.30
C ALA A 43 -1.09 -1.27 4.38
N TYR A 44 -0.77 -1.06 5.65
CA TYR A 44 -1.52 -1.60 6.78
C TYR A 44 -2.98 -1.13 6.76
N ASP A 45 -3.22 0.17 6.63
CA ASP A 45 -4.56 0.75 6.57
C ASP A 45 -5.38 0.18 5.40
N MET A 46 -4.78 0.06 4.21
CA MET A 46 -5.46 -0.54 3.06
C MET A 46 -5.86 -1.99 3.31
N VAL A 47 -5.01 -2.79 3.96
CA VAL A 47 -5.33 -4.19 4.28
C VAL A 47 -6.44 -4.24 5.31
N VAL A 48 -6.31 -3.52 6.42
CA VAL A 48 -7.31 -3.49 7.51
C VAL A 48 -8.68 -3.05 6.99
N LEU A 49 -8.76 -2.01 6.17
CA LEU A 49 -10.04 -1.54 5.61
C LEU A 49 -10.70 -2.58 4.70
N ARG A 50 -9.92 -3.34 3.93
CA ARG A 50 -10.46 -4.38 3.03
C ARG A 50 -10.78 -5.69 3.74
N THR A 51 -10.07 -6.01 4.81
CA THR A 51 -10.30 -7.23 5.60
C THR A 51 -11.14 -6.95 6.84
N SER A 52 -11.77 -5.77 6.92
CA SER A 52 -12.66 -5.40 8.01
C SER A 52 -13.72 -6.48 8.23
N PRO A 53 -13.76 -7.13 9.41
CA PRO A 53 -14.74 -8.18 9.70
C PRO A 53 -16.17 -7.63 9.62
N ASP A 54 -16.37 -6.37 10.00
CA ASP A 54 -17.66 -5.67 9.93
C ASP A 54 -18.15 -5.54 8.48
N LEU A 55 -17.22 -5.31 7.54
CA LEU A 55 -17.56 -5.23 6.12
C LEU A 55 -18.03 -6.58 5.59
N ALA A 56 -17.33 -7.66 5.93
CA ALA A 56 -17.72 -9.02 5.54
C ALA A 56 -19.08 -9.44 6.15
N GLU A 57 -19.30 -9.14 7.42
CA GLU A 57 -20.58 -9.39 8.09
C GLU A 57 -21.72 -8.58 7.46
N SER A 58 -21.47 -7.31 7.15
CA SER A 58 -22.45 -6.43 6.50
C SER A 58 -22.85 -6.93 5.11
N PHE A 59 -21.88 -7.36 4.29
CA PHE A 59 -22.16 -7.95 2.98
C PHE A 59 -22.98 -9.24 3.09
N LYS A 60 -22.61 -10.13 4.02
CA LYS A 60 -23.37 -11.36 4.27
C LYS A 60 -24.80 -11.09 4.73
N ARG A 61 -24.99 -10.09 5.59
CA ARG A 61 -26.33 -9.66 6.02
C ARG A 61 -27.16 -9.14 4.85
N LEU A 62 -26.56 -8.30 4.00
CA LEU A 62 -27.22 -7.77 2.80
C LEU A 62 -27.63 -8.87 1.82
N GLU A 63 -26.75 -9.85 1.57
CA GLU A 63 -27.05 -10.99 0.71
C GLU A 63 -28.23 -11.81 1.24
N ASN A 64 -28.25 -12.08 2.55
CA ASN A 64 -29.37 -12.79 3.18
C ASN A 64 -30.70 -12.04 3.03
N GLU A 65 -30.73 -10.72 3.26
CA GLU A 65 -31.94 -9.92 3.08
C GLU A 65 -32.36 -9.85 1.61
N PHE A 66 -31.41 -9.76 0.68
CA PHE A 66 -31.69 -9.84 -0.76
C PHE A 66 -32.34 -11.18 -1.15
N LEU A 67 -31.80 -12.29 -0.66
CA LEU A 67 -32.36 -13.62 -0.92
C LEU A 67 -33.77 -13.77 -0.34
N LYS A 68 -34.04 -13.24 0.86
CA LYS A 68 -35.39 -13.19 1.45
C LYS A 68 -36.34 -12.40 0.56
N CYS A 69 -35.95 -11.18 0.15
CA CYS A 69 -36.76 -10.35 -0.75
C CYS A 69 -37.03 -11.07 -2.08
N LYS A 70 -36.01 -11.71 -2.67
CA LYS A 70 -36.14 -12.47 -3.91
C LYS A 70 -37.13 -13.64 -3.76
N ALA A 71 -37.07 -14.39 -2.66
CA ALA A 71 -37.99 -15.49 -2.41
C ALA A 71 -39.45 -15.02 -2.27
N VAL A 72 -39.68 -13.85 -1.65
CA VAL A 72 -41.02 -13.24 -1.55
C VAL A 72 -41.54 -12.80 -2.92
N ILE A 73 -40.68 -12.20 -3.75
CA ILE A 73 -41.09 -11.64 -5.05
C ILE A 73 -41.24 -12.72 -6.12
N CYS A 74 -40.29 -13.66 -6.21
CA CYS A 74 -40.23 -14.67 -7.27
C CYS A 74 -40.89 -16.00 -6.89
N GLY A 75 -41.36 -16.15 -5.64
CA GLY A 75 -41.76 -17.45 -5.08
C GLY A 75 -40.56 -18.34 -4.74
N PRO A 76 -40.78 -19.48 -4.06
CA PRO A 76 -39.70 -20.41 -3.77
C PRO A 76 -39.12 -20.95 -5.08
N THR A 77 -37.89 -20.58 -5.40
CA THR A 77 -37.14 -21.23 -6.47
C THR A 77 -36.61 -22.55 -5.92
N ASP A 78 -37.39 -23.61 -6.08
CA ASP A 78 -36.91 -24.98 -5.93
C ASP A 78 -35.81 -25.21 -6.98
N GLY A 79 -34.55 -25.21 -6.51
CA GLY A 79 -33.37 -25.71 -7.21
C GLY A 79 -33.19 -25.29 -8.67
N GLN A 80 -32.52 -24.17 -8.92
CA GLN A 80 -31.67 -24.06 -10.11
C GLN A 80 -30.33 -23.40 -9.76
N ASP A 81 -29.35 -24.24 -9.51
CA ASP A 81 -27.95 -23.99 -9.86
C ASP A 81 -27.87 -23.82 -11.38
N GLN A 82 -28.29 -22.66 -11.89
CA GLN A 82 -28.16 -22.37 -13.31
C GLN A 82 -26.72 -21.93 -13.56
N LYS A 83 -25.86 -22.94 -13.74
CA LYS A 83 -24.53 -22.81 -14.35
C LYS A 83 -24.67 -21.97 -15.62
N CYS A 84 -24.19 -20.73 -15.60
CA CYS A 84 -24.00 -19.94 -16.81
C CYS A 84 -23.11 -20.74 -17.77
N GLN A 85 -23.72 -21.37 -18.77
CA GLN A 85 -22.97 -21.88 -19.91
C GLN A 85 -22.74 -20.72 -20.87
N PRO A 86 -21.49 -20.46 -21.31
CA PRO A 86 -21.25 -19.51 -22.38
C PRO A 86 -21.82 -20.09 -23.68
N ALA A 87 -22.52 -19.25 -24.44
CA ALA A 87 -23.10 -19.59 -25.72
C ALA A 87 -21.98 -20.04 -26.69
N THR A 88 -22.10 -21.28 -27.18
CA THR A 88 -21.29 -21.77 -28.30
C THR A 88 -21.70 -21.00 -29.55
N GLU A 89 -20.85 -20.08 -30.02
CA GLU A 89 -20.92 -19.53 -31.37
C GLU A 89 -20.77 -20.67 -32.38
N ARG A 90 -21.80 -20.88 -33.21
CA ARG A 90 -21.69 -21.68 -34.43
C ARG A 90 -21.15 -20.74 -35.52
N THR A 91 -20.03 -21.10 -36.12
CA THR A 91 -19.67 -20.72 -37.49
C THR A 91 -19.14 -21.98 -38.17
#